data_AF-A0A5Q4FRX1-F1
#
_entry.id   AF-A0A5Q4FRX1-F1
#
_cell.length_a   1.000
_cell.length_b   1.000
_cell.length_c   1.000
_cell.angle_alpha   90.00
_cell.angle_beta   90.00
_cell.angle_gamma   90.00
#
_symmetry.space_group_name_H-M   'P 1'
#
loop_
_entity.id
_entity.type
_entity.pdbx_description
1 polymer ?
#
loop_
_entity_poly.entity_id
_entity_poly.type
_entity_poly.pdbx_seq_one_letter_code
_entity_poly.pdbx_strand_id
1 'polypeptide(L)'
;MRIDASVTSISWIPSEAITGPVRLPFEIGVNHYDDPPPDTLGDVAAFVADDRCRFANDLRAWIEVDDDGRILDAGYAGAGYVGSTTLQLLGRSVTFPGVGYPVIQEEPQRSADRVRFVQTAGGRTGTPSPRPVRRAPFVRIVPPTVWTTLALTLHADGHVERDVVSTSPFPRHWIYDGDATLVAKSGFIDFQTWSETNIGDETPWGELSPTDARVTEVESALERQLSLAIMRSGEKPELRKVD
;
A
#
# COMPACT_ATOMS: atom_id res chain seq x y z
N MET A 1 -23.94 25.51 2.26
CA MET A 1 -23.95 24.14 2.82
C MET A 1 -22.65 23.43 2.48
N ARG A 2 -22.09 22.62 3.38
CA ARG A 2 -20.92 21.77 3.10
C ARG A 2 -21.36 20.33 2.96
N ILE A 3 -20.92 19.67 1.88
CA ILE A 3 -21.14 18.25 1.64
C ILE A 3 -19.78 17.58 1.67
N ASP A 4 -19.61 16.57 2.51
CA ASP A 4 -18.42 15.75 2.58
C ASP A 4 -18.76 14.28 2.41
N ALA A 5 -17.82 13.52 1.85
CA ALA A 5 -17.92 12.08 1.81
C ALA A 5 -16.53 11.45 1.72
N SER A 6 -16.51 10.13 1.85
CA SER A 6 -15.31 9.33 1.68
C SER A 6 -15.55 8.01 0.98
N VAL A 7 -14.44 7.44 0.50
CA VAL A 7 -14.27 6.06 0.09
C VAL A 7 -12.90 5.59 0.57
N THR A 8 -12.86 4.43 1.21
CA THR A 8 -11.62 3.89 1.78
C THR A 8 -11.32 2.53 1.18
N SER A 9 -10.08 2.30 0.79
CA SER A 9 -9.57 0.97 0.41
C SER A 9 -8.65 0.43 1.50
N ILE A 10 -8.86 -0.81 1.94
CA ILE A 10 -7.97 -1.56 2.84
C ILE A 10 -7.36 -2.72 2.09
N SER A 11 -6.04 -2.83 2.16
CA SER A 11 -5.26 -3.82 1.43
C SER A 11 -4.60 -4.79 2.38
N TRP A 12 -4.90 -6.07 2.21
CA TRP A 12 -4.54 -7.13 3.15
C TRP A 12 -4.22 -8.42 2.40
N ILE A 13 -3.35 -9.25 2.95
CA ILE A 13 -2.87 -10.48 2.31
C ILE A 13 -3.76 -11.66 2.73
N PRO A 14 -4.59 -12.22 1.82
CA PRO A 14 -5.39 -13.40 2.13
C PRO A 14 -4.51 -14.64 2.28
N SER A 15 -4.89 -15.54 3.19
CA SER A 15 -4.23 -16.83 3.38
C SER A 15 -4.23 -17.74 2.14
N GLU A 16 -5.24 -17.56 1.28
CA GLU A 16 -5.43 -18.35 0.06
C GLU A 16 -4.66 -17.80 -1.15
N ALA A 17 -4.08 -16.60 -1.03
CA ALA A 17 -3.56 -15.84 -2.16
C ALA A 17 -2.14 -16.22 -2.60
N ILE A 18 -1.44 -17.01 -1.78
CA ILE A 18 -0.04 -17.40 -2.02
C ILE A 18 0.02 -18.91 -2.22
N THR A 19 0.30 -19.34 -3.45
CA THR A 19 0.40 -20.74 -3.86
C THR A 19 1.83 -21.10 -4.31
N GLY A 20 2.19 -22.38 -4.25
CA GLY A 20 3.51 -22.86 -4.67
C GLY A 20 4.65 -22.63 -3.65
N PRO A 21 5.93 -22.80 -4.03
CA PRO A 21 7.08 -22.75 -3.12
C PRO A 21 7.29 -21.39 -2.43
N VAL A 22 6.62 -20.33 -2.88
CA VAL A 22 6.61 -19.00 -2.23
C VAL A 22 5.76 -18.97 -0.95
N ARG A 23 4.97 -20.03 -0.69
CA ARG A 23 4.22 -20.24 0.55
C ARG A 23 5.11 -20.70 1.72
N LEU A 24 6.31 -21.20 1.42
CA LEU A 24 7.22 -21.78 2.41
C LEU A 24 7.51 -20.84 3.61
N PRO A 25 7.74 -19.52 3.43
CA PRO A 25 7.90 -18.60 4.56
C PRO A 25 6.64 -18.43 5.43
N PHE A 26 5.43 -18.58 4.87
CA PHE A 26 4.17 -18.51 5.62
C PHE A 26 3.88 -19.84 6.34
N GLU A 27 4.19 -20.97 5.71
CA GLU A 27 4.01 -22.32 6.28
C GLU A 27 4.99 -22.64 7.41
N ILE A 28 6.22 -22.12 7.37
CA ILE A 28 7.22 -22.31 8.44
C ILE A 28 7.14 -21.21 9.53
N GLY A 29 6.10 -20.37 9.49
CA GLY A 29 5.80 -19.36 10.50
C GLY A 29 6.62 -18.08 10.42
N VAL A 30 7.37 -17.85 9.34
CA VAL A 30 8.22 -16.64 9.16
C VAL A 30 7.40 -15.42 8.74
N ASN A 31 6.32 -15.60 7.99
CA ASN A 31 5.30 -14.60 7.71
C ASN A 31 3.96 -15.01 8.32
N HIS A 32 3.10 -14.04 8.64
CA HIS A 32 1.70 -14.29 8.99
C HIS A 32 0.78 -13.86 7.85
N TYR A 33 -0.38 -14.52 7.75
CA TYR A 33 -1.49 -13.99 6.98
C TYR A 33 -2.20 -12.90 7.78
N ASP A 34 -2.86 -11.98 7.09
CA ASP A 34 -3.69 -10.98 7.75
C ASP A 34 -5.06 -11.62 8.02
N ASP A 35 -5.64 -11.38 9.20
CA ASP A 35 -7.07 -11.65 9.40
C ASP A 35 -7.87 -10.83 8.39
N PRO A 36 -8.97 -11.38 7.84
CA PRO A 36 -9.83 -10.59 6.96
C PRO A 36 -10.28 -9.33 7.70
N PRO A 37 -10.22 -8.14 7.05
CA PRO A 37 -10.75 -6.93 7.63
C PRO A 37 -12.23 -7.10 8.05
N PRO A 38 -12.71 -6.34 9.04
CA PRO A 38 -14.12 -6.40 9.45
C PRO A 38 -15.04 -5.79 8.38
N ASP A 39 -16.31 -6.19 8.37
CA ASP A 39 -17.31 -5.60 7.45
C ASP A 39 -17.62 -4.13 7.76
N THR A 40 -17.35 -3.68 8.98
CA THR A 40 -17.41 -2.27 9.40
C THR A 40 -16.05 -1.83 9.91
N LEU A 41 -15.48 -0.81 9.29
CA LEU A 41 -14.18 -0.27 9.62
C LEU A 41 -14.28 0.74 10.77
N GLY A 42 -13.26 0.77 11.62
CA GLY A 42 -13.10 1.78 12.66
C GLY A 42 -12.21 2.92 12.19
N ASP A 43 -11.39 3.44 13.09
CA ASP A 43 -10.34 4.40 12.75
C ASP A 43 -9.30 3.74 11.84
N VAL A 44 -9.16 4.27 10.61
CA VAL A 44 -8.24 3.76 9.58
C VAL A 44 -6.78 3.83 10.02
N ALA A 45 -6.39 4.94 10.65
CA ALA A 45 -5.00 5.15 11.05
C ALA A 45 -4.62 4.19 12.19
N ALA A 46 -5.52 4.00 13.17
CA ALA A 46 -5.33 3.01 14.23
C ALA A 46 -5.29 1.58 13.65
N PHE A 47 -6.19 1.26 12.71
CA PHE A 47 -6.24 -0.05 12.06
C PHE A 47 -4.92 -0.40 11.35
N VAL A 48 -4.30 0.59 10.70
CA VAL A 48 -2.98 0.43 10.05
C VAL A 48 -1.87 0.33 11.09
N ALA A 49 -1.90 1.15 12.15
CA ALA A 49 -0.90 1.15 13.22
C ALA A 49 -0.87 -0.18 14.00
N ASP A 50 -2.00 -0.86 14.11
CA ASP A 50 -2.16 -2.16 14.77
C ASP A 50 -1.72 -3.35 13.88
N ASP A 51 -1.05 -3.12 12.75
CA ASP A 51 -0.56 -4.15 11.82
C ASP A 51 -1.70 -5.03 11.25
N ARG A 52 -2.93 -4.51 11.17
CA ARG A 52 -4.13 -5.25 10.70
C ARG A 52 -4.35 -5.18 9.19
N CYS A 53 -3.55 -4.37 8.49
CA CYS A 53 -3.48 -4.35 7.04
C CYS A 53 -2.13 -3.84 6.57
N ARG A 54 -1.83 -4.07 5.30
CA ARG A 54 -0.57 -3.63 4.68
C ARG A 54 -0.62 -2.18 4.24
N PHE A 55 -1.79 -1.71 3.83
CA PHE A 55 -1.96 -0.41 3.19
C PHE A 55 -3.43 0.03 3.23
N ALA A 56 -3.66 1.33 3.42
CA ALA A 56 -4.96 1.96 3.30
C ALA A 56 -4.91 3.22 2.42
N ASN A 57 -5.91 3.38 1.54
CA ASN A 57 -6.18 4.63 0.82
C ASN A 57 -7.49 5.21 1.36
N ASP A 58 -7.42 6.31 2.11
CA ASP A 58 -8.60 7.01 2.62
C ASP A 58 -8.82 8.27 1.78
N LEU A 59 -9.68 8.19 0.75
CA LEU A 59 -10.08 9.35 -0.04
C LEU A 59 -11.27 10.01 0.64
N ARG A 60 -11.03 11.19 1.23
CA ARG A 60 -12.07 12.09 1.72
C ARG A 60 -12.04 13.39 0.92
N ALA A 61 -13.21 13.90 0.58
CA ALA A 61 -13.33 15.19 -0.10
C ALA A 61 -14.59 15.91 0.37
N TRP A 62 -14.66 17.19 0.02
CA TRP A 62 -15.78 18.05 0.34
C TRP A 62 -16.04 19.05 -0.78
N ILE A 63 -17.30 19.52 -0.85
CA ILE A 63 -17.72 20.67 -1.64
C ILE A 63 -18.52 21.64 -0.77
N GLU A 64 -18.40 22.93 -1.07
CA GLU A 64 -19.23 23.99 -0.52
C GLU A 64 -20.22 24.45 -1.59
N VAL A 65 -21.50 24.46 -1.24
CA VAL A 65 -22.62 24.74 -2.14
C VAL A 65 -23.43 25.90 -1.58
N ASP A 66 -23.79 26.88 -2.42
CA ASP A 66 -24.69 27.98 -2.03
C ASP A 66 -26.17 27.55 -1.98
N ASP A 67 -27.05 28.47 -1.59
CA ASP A 67 -28.49 28.20 -1.51
C ASP A 67 -29.15 27.99 -2.90
N ASP A 68 -28.48 28.42 -3.99
CA ASP A 68 -28.91 28.21 -5.37
C ASP A 68 -28.39 26.89 -5.96
N GLY A 69 -27.67 26.08 -5.18
CA GLY A 69 -27.07 24.81 -5.63
C GLY A 69 -25.76 24.97 -6.41
N ARG A 70 -25.13 26.15 -6.40
CA ARG A 70 -23.82 26.37 -7.06
C ARG A 70 -22.67 25.97 -6.16
N ILE A 71 -21.70 25.27 -6.73
CA ILE A 71 -20.46 24.90 -6.04
C ILE A 71 -19.54 26.12 -5.94
N LEU A 72 -19.30 26.58 -4.71
CA LEU A 72 -18.41 27.68 -4.37
C LEU A 72 -16.97 27.20 -4.21
N ASP A 73 -16.77 26.11 -3.48
CA ASP A 73 -15.44 25.57 -3.21
C ASP A 73 -15.44 24.04 -3.10
N ALA A 74 -14.25 23.44 -3.15
CA ALA A 74 -14.05 22.00 -3.17
C ALA A 74 -12.61 21.65 -2.79
N GLY A 75 -12.42 20.60 -2.00
CA GLY A 75 -11.08 20.18 -1.60
C GLY A 75 -11.00 18.74 -1.09
N TYR A 76 -9.75 18.25 -1.02
CA TYR A 76 -9.43 16.97 -0.41
C TYR A 76 -9.28 17.11 1.12
N ALA A 77 -9.54 16.03 1.83
CA ALA A 77 -9.33 15.87 3.28
C ALA A 77 -8.84 14.47 3.66
N GLY A 78 -8.48 13.65 2.67
CA GLY A 78 -8.05 12.27 2.85
C GLY A 78 -6.54 12.10 3.07
N ALA A 79 -6.12 10.84 3.22
CA ALA A 79 -4.74 10.45 3.42
C ALA A 79 -4.46 9.02 2.92
N GLY A 80 -3.18 8.71 2.72
CA GLY A 80 -2.69 7.36 2.47
C GLY A 80 -1.90 6.83 3.67
N TYR A 81 -2.00 5.54 3.94
CA TYR A 81 -1.34 4.89 5.08
C TYR A 81 -0.66 3.60 4.62
N VAL A 82 0.57 3.36 5.07
CA VAL A 82 1.28 2.10 4.85
C VAL A 82 1.66 1.51 6.19
N GLY A 83 1.27 0.26 6.42
CA GLY A 83 1.54 -0.47 7.65
C GLY A 83 2.98 -0.98 7.71
N SER A 84 3.42 -1.32 8.93
CA SER A 84 4.61 -2.14 9.10
C SER A 84 4.33 -3.60 8.74
N THR A 85 5.31 -4.47 8.92
CA THR A 85 5.13 -5.91 8.76
C THR A 85 6.00 -6.63 9.76
N THR A 86 5.39 -7.42 10.61
CA THR A 86 6.11 -8.19 11.63
C THR A 86 6.34 -9.63 11.17
N LEU A 87 7.61 -10.05 11.09
CA LEU A 87 8.03 -11.40 10.68
C LEU A 87 8.64 -12.17 11.85
N GLN A 88 8.52 -13.49 11.86
CA GLN A 88 9.28 -14.33 12.79
C GLN A 88 10.51 -14.91 12.10
N LEU A 89 11.67 -14.28 12.25
CA LEU A 89 12.93 -14.82 11.74
C LEU A 89 13.71 -15.52 12.85
N LEU A 90 14.04 -16.81 12.65
CA LEU A 90 14.92 -17.58 13.54
C LEU A 90 14.48 -17.53 15.02
N GLY A 91 13.18 -17.64 15.28
CA GLY A 91 12.60 -17.59 16.62
C GLY A 91 12.56 -16.19 17.26
N ARG A 92 12.73 -15.12 16.48
CA ARG A 92 12.62 -13.73 16.91
C ARG A 92 11.62 -12.96 16.06
N SER A 93 10.85 -12.09 16.69
CA SER A 93 9.97 -11.14 16.01
C SER A 93 10.80 -9.97 15.48
N VAL A 94 10.70 -9.69 14.18
CA VAL A 94 11.38 -8.59 13.50
C VAL A 94 10.33 -7.79 12.72
N THR A 95 10.20 -6.50 13.04
CA THR A 95 9.25 -5.60 12.37
C THR A 95 9.98 -4.78 11.31
N PHE A 96 9.44 -4.79 10.11
CA PHE A 96 9.89 -4.01 8.96
C PHE A 96 8.90 -2.88 8.71
N PRO A 97 9.32 -1.61 8.81
CA PRO A 97 8.43 -0.50 8.48
C PRO A 97 8.15 -0.50 6.98
N GLY A 98 6.87 -0.33 6.61
CA GLY A 98 6.53 0.04 5.24
C GLY A 98 6.88 1.51 4.99
N VAL A 99 7.05 1.86 3.72
CA VAL A 99 7.38 3.22 3.29
C VAL A 99 6.24 3.74 2.43
N GLY A 100 5.47 4.68 2.99
CA GLY A 100 4.44 5.40 2.25
C GLY A 100 5.05 6.33 1.20
N TYR A 101 4.46 6.34 0.01
CA TYR A 101 4.80 7.31 -1.03
C TYR A 101 3.92 8.56 -0.90
N PRO A 102 4.36 9.71 -1.48
CA PRO A 102 3.50 10.89 -1.54
C PRO A 102 2.17 10.57 -2.21
N VAL A 103 1.07 10.97 -1.57
CA VAL A 103 -0.28 10.82 -2.14
C VAL A 103 -0.37 11.65 -3.41
N ILE A 104 -0.88 11.07 -4.49
CA ILE A 104 -1.15 11.78 -5.75
C ILE A 104 -2.64 12.12 -5.76
N GLN A 105 -2.95 13.41 -5.86
CA GLN A 105 -4.31 13.92 -6.04
C GLN A 105 -4.39 14.66 -7.37
N GLU A 106 -5.35 14.30 -8.20
CA GLU A 106 -5.64 15.07 -9.42
C GLU A 106 -6.31 16.40 -9.05
N GLU A 107 -6.15 17.41 -9.91
CA GLU A 107 -6.94 18.64 -9.80
C GLU A 107 -8.44 18.31 -9.77
N PRO A 108 -9.21 18.82 -8.78
CA PRO A 108 -10.64 18.54 -8.68
C PRO A 108 -11.37 18.90 -9.99
N GLN A 109 -12.01 17.91 -10.60
CA GLN A 109 -12.69 18.08 -11.88
C GLN A 109 -14.07 18.68 -11.62
N ARG A 110 -14.19 20.00 -11.73
CA ARG A 110 -15.42 20.74 -11.44
C ARG A 110 -16.36 20.79 -12.65
N SER A 111 -17.64 20.52 -12.40
CA SER A 111 -18.78 20.76 -13.29
C SER A 111 -19.75 21.74 -12.62
N ALA A 112 -20.87 22.06 -13.28
CA ALA A 112 -21.87 23.00 -12.73
C ALA A 112 -22.51 22.50 -11.42
N ASP A 113 -22.74 21.20 -11.33
CA ASP A 113 -23.53 20.53 -10.30
C ASP A 113 -22.75 19.48 -9.50
N ARG A 114 -21.50 19.20 -9.86
CA ARG A 114 -20.68 18.18 -9.18
C ARG A 114 -19.19 18.45 -9.27
N VAL A 115 -18.43 17.81 -8.38
CA VAL A 115 -16.97 17.77 -8.43
C VAL A 115 -16.48 16.33 -8.29
N ARG A 116 -15.57 15.92 -9.17
CA ARG A 116 -14.89 14.63 -9.09
C ARG A 116 -13.47 14.79 -8.55
N PHE A 117 -13.13 13.92 -7.62
CA PHE A 117 -11.85 13.83 -6.94
C PHE A 117 -11.21 12.47 -7.26
N VAL A 118 -9.91 12.45 -7.52
CA VAL A 118 -9.16 11.21 -7.81
C VAL A 118 -7.89 11.21 -6.95
N GLN A 119 -7.71 10.15 -6.17
CA GLN A 119 -6.58 10.01 -5.26
C GLN A 119 -5.91 8.64 -5.43
N THR A 120 -4.61 8.66 -5.68
CA THR A 120 -3.75 7.49 -5.60
C THR A 120 -2.92 7.53 -4.33
N ALA A 121 -3.01 6.47 -3.53
CA ALA A 121 -2.15 6.24 -2.38
C ALA A 121 -1.48 4.87 -2.51
N GLY A 122 -0.33 4.71 -1.86
CA GLY A 122 0.44 3.46 -1.89
C GLY A 122 1.83 3.61 -1.30
N GLY A 123 2.62 2.56 -1.45
CA GLY A 123 4.00 2.53 -0.99
C GLY A 123 4.59 1.13 -0.98
N ARG A 124 5.79 1.02 -0.41
CA ARG A 124 6.48 -0.26 -0.24
C ARG A 124 6.01 -0.92 1.04
N THR A 125 5.57 -2.16 0.93
CA THR A 125 5.20 -2.97 2.10
C THR A 125 6.44 -3.42 2.87
N GLY A 126 6.30 -4.00 4.06
CA GLY A 126 7.47 -4.40 4.86
C GLY A 126 8.05 -5.77 4.49
N THR A 127 7.44 -6.57 3.62
CA THR A 127 7.88 -7.95 3.38
C THR A 127 9.06 -8.02 2.38
N PRO A 128 10.26 -8.43 2.83
CA PRO A 128 11.43 -8.55 1.98
C PRO A 128 11.34 -9.78 1.06
N SER A 129 11.41 -9.59 -0.26
CA SER A 129 11.52 -10.67 -1.25
C SER A 129 12.89 -10.61 -1.93
N PRO A 130 13.68 -11.71 -1.96
CA PRO A 130 14.96 -11.73 -2.65
C PRO A 130 14.75 -11.68 -4.17
N ARG A 131 15.43 -10.76 -4.84
CA ARG A 131 15.29 -10.52 -6.29
C ARG A 131 16.61 -10.48 -7.01
N PRO A 132 16.77 -11.19 -8.15
CA PRO A 132 17.99 -11.10 -8.94
C PRO A 132 18.15 -9.69 -9.54
N VAL A 133 19.36 -9.12 -9.46
CA VAL A 133 19.72 -7.84 -10.08
C VAL A 133 20.94 -8.02 -10.97
N ARG A 134 21.05 -7.22 -12.04
CA ARG A 134 22.08 -7.39 -13.10
C ARG A 134 23.51 -7.03 -12.65
N ARG A 135 23.67 -6.41 -11.48
CA ARG A 135 24.97 -5.96 -10.93
C ARG A 135 25.09 -6.45 -9.48
N ALA A 136 26.31 -6.64 -9.00
CA ALA A 136 26.57 -6.99 -7.61
C ALA A 136 25.77 -6.09 -6.64
N PRO A 137 25.16 -6.64 -5.58
CA PRO A 137 25.32 -8.01 -5.05
C PRO A 137 24.48 -9.09 -5.76
N PHE A 138 23.91 -8.82 -6.94
CA PHE A 138 23.12 -9.75 -7.76
C PHE A 138 21.83 -10.27 -7.14
N VAL A 139 21.61 -10.04 -5.86
CA VAL A 139 20.33 -10.21 -5.16
C VAL A 139 20.05 -8.94 -4.38
N ARG A 140 18.91 -8.31 -4.62
CA ARG A 140 18.40 -7.18 -3.83
C ARG A 140 17.17 -7.63 -3.08
N ILE A 141 17.04 -7.17 -1.85
CA ILE A 141 15.83 -7.36 -1.06
C ILE A 141 15.02 -6.08 -1.18
N VAL A 142 13.93 -6.11 -1.95
CA VAL A 142 13.03 -4.95 -2.11
C VAL A 142 11.60 -5.41 -1.90
N PRO A 143 10.81 -4.70 -1.08
CA PRO A 143 9.39 -4.97 -1.02
C PRO A 143 8.69 -4.40 -2.27
N PRO A 144 7.77 -5.16 -2.87
CA PRO A 144 6.94 -4.68 -3.97
C PRO A 144 6.03 -3.50 -3.55
N THR A 145 5.63 -2.70 -4.54
CA THR A 145 4.75 -1.56 -4.33
C THR A 145 3.29 -2.00 -4.35
N VAL A 146 2.51 -1.48 -3.42
CA VAL A 146 1.05 -1.66 -3.34
C VAL A 146 0.40 -0.30 -3.49
N TRP A 147 -0.70 -0.23 -4.24
CA TRP A 147 -1.46 1.01 -4.38
C TRP A 147 -2.92 0.77 -4.72
N THR A 148 -3.73 1.80 -4.52
CA THR A 148 -5.04 1.93 -5.17
C THR A 148 -5.23 3.37 -5.64
N THR A 149 -5.93 3.53 -6.74
CA THR A 149 -6.49 4.80 -7.21
C THR A 149 -8.00 4.76 -7.02
N LEU A 150 -8.51 5.65 -6.18
CA LEU A 150 -9.93 5.80 -5.89
C LEU A 150 -10.45 7.09 -6.50
N ALA A 151 -11.75 7.12 -6.78
CA ALA A 151 -12.42 8.35 -7.13
C ALA A 151 -13.73 8.53 -6.36
N LEU A 152 -14.06 9.78 -6.12
CA LEU A 152 -15.24 10.22 -5.39
C LEU A 152 -15.87 11.38 -6.17
N THR A 153 -17.15 11.28 -6.51
CA THR A 153 -17.90 12.38 -7.14
C THR A 153 -18.94 12.88 -6.13
N LEU A 154 -18.87 14.16 -5.79
CA LEU A 154 -19.85 14.83 -4.93
C LEU A 154 -20.75 15.72 -5.78
N HIS A 155 -22.06 15.53 -5.66
CA HIS A 155 -23.07 16.34 -6.34
C HIS A 155 -23.66 17.38 -5.39
N ALA A 156 -24.05 18.53 -5.92
CA ALA A 156 -24.59 19.66 -5.17
C ALA A 156 -25.93 19.33 -4.47
N ASP A 157 -26.64 18.31 -4.97
CA ASP A 157 -27.87 17.79 -4.38
C ASP A 157 -27.65 16.78 -3.23
N GLY A 158 -26.39 16.45 -2.92
CA GLY A 158 -26.01 15.49 -1.90
C GLY A 158 -25.79 14.06 -2.41
N HIS A 159 -25.98 13.78 -3.71
CA HIS A 159 -25.61 12.48 -4.26
C HIS A 159 -24.08 12.27 -4.23
N VAL A 160 -23.67 11.02 -4.00
CA VAL A 160 -22.25 10.64 -3.88
C VAL A 160 -21.99 9.37 -4.68
N GLU A 161 -21.05 9.43 -5.62
CA GLU A 161 -20.57 8.28 -6.38
C GLU A 161 -19.15 7.91 -5.95
N ARG A 162 -18.85 6.60 -5.95
CA ARG A 162 -17.57 6.05 -5.49
C ARG A 162 -17.07 5.04 -6.50
N ASP A 163 -15.83 5.17 -6.92
CA ASP A 163 -15.21 4.27 -7.89
C ASP A 163 -13.83 3.78 -7.42
N VAL A 164 -13.49 2.57 -7.85
CA VAL A 164 -12.11 2.08 -7.87
C VAL A 164 -11.60 2.23 -9.30
N VAL A 165 -10.72 3.21 -9.51
CA VAL A 165 -10.17 3.53 -10.84
C VAL A 165 -9.11 2.52 -11.25
N SER A 166 -8.19 2.20 -10.33
CA SER A 166 -7.16 1.19 -10.53
C SER A 166 -6.65 0.65 -9.21
N THR A 167 -6.05 -0.54 -9.24
CA THR A 167 -5.36 -1.12 -8.08
C THR A 167 -4.08 -1.81 -8.52
N SER A 168 -3.14 -1.98 -7.60
CA SER A 168 -2.15 -3.04 -7.76
C SER A 168 -2.84 -4.40 -7.91
N PRO A 169 -2.27 -5.36 -8.66
CA PRO A 169 -2.84 -6.70 -8.80
C PRO A 169 -2.70 -7.56 -7.53
N PHE A 170 -1.95 -7.11 -6.52
CA PHE A 170 -1.84 -7.73 -5.20
C PHE A 170 -1.43 -6.67 -4.18
N PRO A 171 -1.86 -6.76 -2.90
CA PRO A 171 -2.68 -7.79 -2.29
C PRO A 171 -4.18 -7.59 -2.56
N ARG A 172 -5.08 -8.23 -1.81
CA ARG A 172 -6.52 -8.04 -1.99
C ARG A 172 -6.92 -6.68 -1.40
N HIS A 173 -7.85 -5.99 -2.05
CA HIS A 173 -8.34 -4.67 -1.66
C HIS A 173 -9.83 -4.77 -1.31
N TRP A 174 -10.23 -4.29 -0.14
CA TRP A 174 -11.63 -4.16 0.29
C TRP A 174 -12.01 -2.70 0.34
N ILE A 175 -13.21 -2.36 -0.13
CA ILE A 175 -13.65 -0.98 -0.32
C ILE A 175 -14.80 -0.68 0.63
N TYR A 176 -14.69 0.44 1.35
CA TYR A 176 -15.64 0.94 2.32
C TYR A 176 -16.20 2.28 1.89
N ASP A 177 -17.46 2.54 2.21
CA ASP A 177 -18.12 3.81 1.98
C ASP A 177 -17.89 4.83 3.12
N GLY A 178 -18.64 5.92 3.09
CA GLY A 178 -18.55 7.01 4.08
C GLY A 178 -18.99 6.63 5.49
N ASP A 179 -19.81 5.59 5.61
CA ASP A 179 -20.29 5.04 6.89
C ASP A 179 -19.35 3.92 7.38
N ALA A 180 -18.16 3.81 6.77
CA ALA A 180 -17.17 2.78 7.03
C ALA A 180 -17.71 1.35 6.81
N THR A 181 -18.73 1.18 5.97
CA THR A 181 -19.31 -0.13 5.66
C THR A 181 -18.71 -0.70 4.39
N LEU A 182 -18.39 -1.99 4.41
CA LEU A 182 -17.84 -2.72 3.28
C LEU A 182 -18.84 -2.80 2.12
N VAL A 183 -18.46 -2.27 0.96
CA VAL A 183 -19.32 -2.20 -0.25
C VAL A 183 -18.76 -2.96 -1.45
N ALA A 184 -17.45 -3.21 -1.51
CA ALA A 184 -16.85 -3.99 -2.60
C ALA A 184 -15.55 -4.69 -2.19
N LYS A 185 -15.14 -5.69 -2.98
CA LYS A 185 -13.88 -6.43 -2.84
C LYS A 185 -13.21 -6.56 -4.21
N SER A 186 -11.91 -6.35 -4.32
CA SER A 186 -11.17 -6.65 -5.55
C SER A 186 -11.24 -8.16 -5.82
N GLY A 187 -11.59 -8.53 -7.05
CA GLY A 187 -11.93 -9.91 -7.41
C GLY A 187 -10.73 -10.79 -7.75
N PHE A 188 -9.76 -10.26 -8.51
CA PHE A 188 -8.60 -10.99 -9.01
C PHE A 188 -7.33 -10.58 -8.28
N ILE A 189 -6.47 -11.55 -7.98
CA ILE A 189 -5.15 -11.36 -7.37
C ILE A 189 -4.11 -12.13 -8.21
N ASP A 190 -3.02 -11.46 -8.59
CA ASP A 190 -1.91 -12.07 -9.33
C ASP A 190 -0.59 -11.83 -8.61
N PHE A 191 -0.36 -12.64 -7.58
CA PHE A 191 0.84 -12.55 -6.77
C PHE A 191 2.12 -12.79 -7.58
N GLN A 192 2.12 -13.77 -8.50
CA GLN A 192 3.33 -14.16 -9.21
C GLN A 192 3.83 -13.01 -10.09
N THR A 193 2.98 -12.50 -10.99
CA THR A 193 3.31 -11.38 -11.87
C THR A 193 3.62 -10.13 -11.04
N TRP A 194 2.79 -9.82 -10.03
CA TRP A 194 3.00 -8.65 -9.17
C TRP A 194 4.37 -8.64 -8.53
N SER A 195 4.79 -9.79 -8.02
CA SER A 195 6.06 -9.92 -7.34
C SER A 195 7.23 -9.62 -8.30
N GLU A 196 7.09 -9.94 -9.59
CA GLU A 196 8.09 -9.77 -10.64
C GLU A 196 8.11 -8.36 -11.27
N THR A 197 6.94 -7.72 -11.44
CA THR A 197 6.82 -6.52 -12.29
C THR A 197 6.48 -5.22 -11.56
N ASN A 198 5.89 -5.26 -10.36
CA ASN A 198 5.43 -4.04 -9.65
C ASN A 198 6.52 -3.34 -8.84
N ILE A 199 7.61 -3.04 -9.52
CA ILE A 199 8.77 -2.32 -9.05
C ILE A 199 9.17 -1.39 -10.19
N GLY A 200 8.67 -0.16 -10.25
CA GLY A 200 9.08 0.63 -11.41
C GLY A 200 8.22 1.78 -11.84
N ASP A 201 8.60 2.16 -13.04
CA ASP A 201 7.91 2.91 -14.07
C ASP A 201 6.49 2.40 -14.34
N GLU A 202 6.19 1.15 -13.98
CA GLU A 202 4.86 0.53 -14.09
C GLU A 202 3.91 0.88 -12.93
N THR A 203 4.37 1.67 -11.95
CA THR A 203 3.55 2.16 -10.83
C THR A 203 3.07 3.60 -11.10
N PRO A 204 2.02 4.09 -10.40
CA PRO A 204 1.56 5.48 -10.55
C PRO A 204 2.61 6.57 -10.28
N TRP A 205 3.73 6.23 -9.64
CA TRP A 205 4.84 7.16 -9.37
C TRP A 205 5.97 7.09 -10.41
N GLY A 206 5.88 6.23 -11.43
CA GLY A 206 6.90 6.14 -12.49
C GLY A 206 8.31 5.79 -11.98
N GLU A 207 9.34 6.47 -12.53
CA GLU A 207 10.77 6.36 -12.17
C GLU A 207 11.12 6.74 -10.71
N LEU A 208 10.13 7.10 -9.88
CA LEU A 208 10.31 7.15 -8.41
C LEU A 208 10.48 5.74 -7.79
N SER A 209 10.41 4.70 -8.63
CA SER A 209 11.05 3.41 -8.36
C SER A 209 12.56 3.49 -8.60
N PRO A 210 13.40 2.83 -7.78
CA PRO A 210 14.65 3.31 -7.14
C PRO A 210 15.84 3.75 -8.04
N THR A 211 15.59 4.37 -9.19
CA THR A 211 16.63 4.83 -10.11
C THR A 211 16.94 6.31 -9.91
N ASP A 212 15.94 7.14 -9.59
CA ASP A 212 16.13 8.59 -9.41
C ASP A 212 16.02 9.11 -7.97
N ALA A 213 15.70 8.23 -7.01
CA ALA A 213 16.16 8.39 -5.64
C ALA A 213 17.66 8.05 -5.57
N ARG A 214 18.50 8.87 -6.21
CA ARG A 214 19.96 8.73 -6.19
C ARG A 214 20.42 8.62 -4.74
N VAL A 215 20.82 7.42 -4.33
CA VAL A 215 21.83 7.16 -3.29
C VAL A 215 21.63 8.00 -2.02
N THR A 216 20.45 7.99 -1.39
CA THR A 216 20.31 8.57 -0.03
C THR A 216 19.34 7.83 0.90
N GLU A 217 18.99 6.58 0.61
CA GLU A 217 18.76 5.61 1.69
C GLU A 217 19.52 4.36 1.26
N VAL A 218 20.80 4.36 1.60
CA VAL A 218 21.58 3.12 1.66
C VAL A 218 20.70 2.14 2.43
N GLU A 219 20.51 0.91 1.92
CA GLU A 219 19.84 -0.20 2.62
C GLU A 219 19.87 0.08 4.12
N SER A 220 18.71 0.25 4.77
CA SER A 220 18.69 0.58 6.19
C SER A 220 19.63 -0.41 6.91
N ALA A 221 20.25 -0.03 8.03
CA ALA A 221 21.19 -0.92 8.70
C ALA A 221 20.60 -2.32 8.93
N LEU A 222 19.27 -2.40 9.08
CA LEU A 222 18.47 -3.61 9.14
C LEU A 222 18.42 -4.39 7.80
N GLU A 223 18.14 -3.74 6.67
CA GLU A 223 18.15 -4.37 5.34
C GLU A 223 19.54 -4.92 4.98
N ARG A 224 20.62 -4.18 5.29
CA ARG A 224 22.00 -4.68 5.14
C ARG A 224 22.26 -5.90 6.02
N GLN A 225 21.84 -5.85 7.28
CA GLN A 225 22.00 -6.96 8.23
C GLN A 225 21.21 -8.20 7.79
N LEU A 226 19.99 -8.02 7.25
CA LEU A 226 19.17 -9.12 6.75
C LEU A 226 19.75 -9.72 5.47
N SER A 227 20.18 -8.87 4.54
CA SER A 227 20.88 -9.27 3.31
C SER A 227 22.11 -10.11 3.64
N LEU A 228 22.93 -9.66 4.60
CA LEU A 228 24.08 -10.42 5.10
C LEU A 228 23.69 -11.72 5.84
N ALA A 229 22.61 -11.71 6.63
CA ALA A 229 22.17 -12.90 7.37
C ALA A 229 21.62 -13.99 6.44
N ILE A 230 20.86 -13.60 5.41
CA ILE A 230 20.30 -14.50 4.40
C ILE A 230 21.41 -15.00 3.46
N MET A 231 22.33 -14.13 3.02
CA MET A 231 23.48 -14.54 2.19
C MET A 231 24.47 -15.47 2.94
N ARG A 232 24.46 -15.47 4.28
CA ARG A 232 25.31 -16.33 5.12
C ARG A 232 24.69 -17.69 5.44
N SER A 233 23.45 -17.99 5.05
CA SER A 233 22.80 -19.28 5.37
C SER A 233 23.28 -20.45 4.50
N GLY A 234 24.52 -20.39 4.00
CA GLY A 234 25.18 -21.45 3.23
C GLY A 234 26.48 -21.99 3.84
N GLU A 235 27.32 -21.18 4.50
CA GLU A 235 28.53 -21.63 5.24
C GLU A 235 29.20 -20.49 6.04
N LYS A 236 30.09 -20.84 6.99
CA LYS A 236 30.57 -19.99 8.10
C LYS A 236 31.69 -18.99 7.67
N PRO A 237 31.59 -17.68 7.95
CA PRO A 237 32.67 -16.74 7.62
C PRO A 237 33.79 -16.75 8.67
N GLU A 238 35.04 -16.81 8.21
CA GLU A 238 36.23 -16.68 9.05
C GLU A 238 36.44 -15.24 9.51
N LEU A 239 36.66 -15.07 10.82
CA LEU A 239 36.93 -13.78 11.45
C LEU A 239 38.41 -13.44 11.29
N ARG A 240 38.71 -12.24 10.80
CA ARG A 240 40.05 -11.66 10.89
C ARG A 240 40.00 -10.35 11.66
N LYS A 241 40.94 -10.20 12.60
CA LYS A 241 41.16 -8.96 13.34
C LYS A 241 41.77 -7.92 12.41
N VAL A 242 41.24 -6.71 12.46
CA VAL A 242 41.87 -5.51 11.91
C VAL A 242 42.23 -4.66 13.13
N ASP A 243 43.50 -4.26 13.22
CA ASP A 243 44.00 -3.35 14.26
C ASP A 243 43.41 -1.94 14.10
#